data_AF-A0A497Q647-F1
#
_entry.id   AF-A0A497Q647-F1
#
_cell.length_a   1.000
_cell.length_b   1.000
_cell.length_c   1.000
_cell.angle_alpha   90.00
_cell.angle_beta   90.00
_cell.angle_gamma   90.00
#
_symmetry.space_group_name_H-M   'P 1'
#
loop_
_entity.id
_entity.type
_entity.pdbx_description
1 polymer ?
#
loop_
_entity_poly.entity_id
_entity_poly.type
_entity_poly.pdbx_seq_one_letter_code
_entity_poly.pdbx_strand_id
1 'polypeptide(L)' 'MDSELRYGQSLQELLDKVMASGIDRILTDGEEIIMDINDESVIISRVNGRLSLRIVDSHSPARLGRGK' A
#
# COMPACT_ATOMS: atom_id res chain seq x y z
N MET A 1 -3.59 -23.03 8.26
CA MET A 1 -2.26 -22.89 7.65
C MET A 1 -2.33 -22.49 6.17
N ASP A 2 -3.50 -22.51 5.53
CA ASP A 2 -3.67 -22.06 4.13
C ASP A 2 -3.81 -20.54 3.93
N SER A 3 -4.21 -19.80 4.96
CA SER A 3 -4.49 -18.36 4.85
C SER A 3 -3.22 -17.50 4.70
N GLU A 4 -2.11 -17.87 5.35
CA GLU A 4 -0.85 -17.12 5.28
C GLU A 4 -0.17 -17.26 3.91
N LEU A 5 -0.25 -18.45 3.30
CA LEU A 5 0.28 -18.71 1.96
C LEU A 5 -0.50 -17.95 0.88
N ARG A 6 -1.83 -17.88 1.02
CA ARG A 6 -2.70 -17.10 0.11
C ARG A 6 -2.46 -15.60 0.23
N TYR A 7 -2.28 -15.10 1.45
CA TYR A 7 -1.99 -13.67 1.66
C TYR A 7 -0.66 -13.26 1.02
N GLY A 8 0.38 -14.08 1.19
CA GLY A 8 1.68 -13.84 0.54
C GLY A 8 1.60 -13.81 -0.99
N GLN A 9 0.82 -14.71 -1.60
CA GLN A 9 0.60 -14.72 -3.05
C GLN A 9 -0.16 -13.49 -3.55
N SER A 10 -1.25 -13.10 -2.89
CA SER A 10 -2.02 -11.91 -3.27
C SER A 10 -1.20 -10.62 -3.14
N LEU A 11 -0.38 -10.51 -2.09
CA LEU A 11 0.52 -9.38 -1.91
C LEU A 11 1.62 -9.35 -2.99
N GLN A 12 2.17 -10.51 -3.33
CA GLN A 12 3.19 -10.61 -4.38
C GLN A 12 2.62 -10.21 -5.75
N GLU A 13 1.43 -10.69 -6.11
CA GLU A 13 0.76 -10.29 -7.35
C GLU A 13 0.45 -8.79 -7.40
N LEU A 14 0.12 -8.19 -6.25
CA LEU A 14 -0.10 -6.75 -6.14
C LEU A 14 1.21 -5.97 -6.36
N LEU A 15 2.29 -6.39 -5.72
CA LEU A 15 3.61 -5.77 -5.90
C LEU A 15 4.07 -5.87 -7.36
N ASP A 16 3.88 -7.03 -7.99
CA ASP A 16 4.23 -7.22 -9.39
C ASP A 16 3.42 -6.30 -10.32
N LYS A 17 2.12 -6.12 -10.06
CA LYS A 17 1.26 -5.17 -10.80
C LYS A 17 1.68 -3.72 -10.60
N VAL A 18 2.07 -3.34 -9.38
CA VAL A 18 2.57 -2.00 -9.05
C VAL A 18 3.92 -1.71 -9.73
N MET A 19 4.81 -2.69 -9.75
CA MET A 19 6.08 -2.56 -10.45
C MET A 19 5.89 -2.52 -11.97
N ALA A 20 4.99 -3.35 -12.51
CA ALA A 20 4.66 -3.39 -13.93
C ALA A 20 3.95 -2.11 -14.42
N SER A 21 3.17 -1.45 -13.57
CA SER A 21 2.50 -0.17 -13.92
C SER A 21 3.48 1.00 -14.05
N GLY A 22 4.74 0.82 -13.64
CA GLY A 22 5.73 1.87 -13.68
C GLY A 22 5.49 2.95 -12.64
N ILE A 23 4.74 2.66 -11.56
CA ILE A 23 4.51 3.59 -10.44
C ILE A 23 5.83 4.14 -9.89
N ASP A 24 6.89 3.33 -9.85
CA ASP A 24 8.24 3.77 -9.46
C ASP A 24 8.78 4.92 -10.33
N ARG A 25 8.32 5.06 -11.58
CA ARG A 25 8.70 6.15 -12.48
C ARG A 25 7.79 7.38 -12.36
N ILE A 26 6.62 7.22 -11.76
CA ILE A 26 5.58 8.26 -11.67
C ILE A 26 5.56 8.86 -10.27
N LEU A 27 5.87 8.08 -9.23
CA LEU A 27 5.84 8.50 -7.84
C LEU A 27 7.10 9.28 -7.49
N THR A 28 6.93 10.56 -7.19
CA THR A 28 8.01 11.46 -6.79
C THR A 28 8.26 11.35 -5.28
N ASP A 29 9.45 11.75 -4.82
CA ASP A 29 9.75 11.76 -3.37
C ASP A 29 8.76 12.65 -2.62
N GLY A 30 8.15 12.10 -1.56
CA GLY A 30 7.12 12.76 -0.76
C GLY A 30 5.70 12.54 -1.28
N GLU A 31 5.51 11.90 -2.43
CA GLU A 31 4.19 11.53 -2.94
C GLU A 31 3.73 10.17 -2.43
N GLU A 32 2.41 10.04 -2.29
CA GLU A 32 1.74 8.80 -1.88
C GLU A 32 0.60 8.49 -2.85
N ILE A 33 0.48 7.22 -3.22
CA ILE A 33 -0.68 6.67 -3.93
C ILE A 33 -1.43 5.76 -2.97
N ILE A 34 -2.73 5.96 -2.86
CA ILE A 34 -3.62 5.11 -2.07
C ILE A 34 -4.47 4.31 -3.05
N MET A 35 -4.46 2.99 -2.90
CA MET A 35 -5.27 2.07 -3.69
C MET A 35 -6.18 1.29 -2.76
N ASP A 36 -7.49 1.45 -2.91
CA ASP A 36 -8.47 0.67 -2.15
C ASP A 36 -8.73 -0.66 -2.86
N ILE A 37 -8.51 -1.76 -2.15
CA ILE A 37 -8.63 -3.13 -2.65
C ILE A 37 -9.43 -3.93 -1.65
N ASN A 38 -10.69 -4.23 -2.02
CA ASN A 38 -11.67 -4.84 -1.13
C ASN A 38 -11.81 -4.02 0.17
N ASP A 39 -11.58 -4.66 1.32
CA ASP A 39 -11.63 -4.04 2.65
C ASP A 39 -10.26 -3.54 3.12
N GLU A 40 -9.25 -3.44 2.26
CA GLU A 40 -7.91 -2.94 2.60
C GLU A 40 -7.51 -1.76 1.71
N SER A 41 -6.91 -0.73 2.30
CA SER A 41 -6.25 0.35 1.59
C SER A 41 -4.74 0.08 1.55
N VAL A 42 -4.17 0.06 0.34
CA VAL A 42 -2.73 -0.07 0.12
C VAL A 42 -2.15 1.31 -0.18
N ILE A 43 -1.29 1.79 0.69
CA ILE A 43 -0.57 3.05 0.54
C ILE A 43 0.84 2.74 0.03
N ILE A 44 1.15 3.27 -1.15
CA ILE A 44 2.48 3.25 -1.75
C ILE A 44 3.06 4.65 -1.60
N SER A 45 4.19 4.79 -0.93
CA SER A 45 4.87 6.08 -0.79
C SER A 45 6.34 5.99 -1.17
N ARG A 46 6.91 7.09 -1.65
CA ARG A 46 8.35 7.20 -1.87
C ARG A 46 8.95 8.20 -0.90
N VAL A 47 9.91 7.76 -0.09
CA VAL A 47 10.61 8.60 0.89
C VAL A 47 12.11 8.40 0.74
N ASN A 48 12.83 9.47 0.39
CA ASN A 48 14.28 9.47 0.18
C ASN A 48 14.72 8.43 -0.87
N GLY A 49 14.01 8.35 -1.99
CA GLY A 49 14.26 7.39 -3.07
C GLY A 49 13.90 5.95 -2.74
N ARG A 50 13.33 5.67 -1.55
CA ARG A 50 12.90 4.33 -1.15
C ARG A 50 11.39 4.21 -1.26
N LEU A 51 10.95 3.20 -2.00
CA LEU A 51 9.54 2.83 -2.06
C LEU A 51 9.15 2.12 -0.76
N SER A 52 8.01 2.51 -0.20
CA SER A 52 7.40 1.95 1.00
C SER A 52 5.98 1.53 0.69
N LEU A 53 5.58 0.36 1.18
CA LEU A 53 4.23 -0.17 1.05
C LEU A 53 3.63 -0.35 2.45
N ARG A 54 2.43 0.21 2.68
CA ARG A 54 1.67 0.02 3.91
C ARG A 54 0.27 -0.46 3.56
N ILE A 55 -0.16 -1.55 4.18
CA ILE A 55 -1.53 -2.04 4.08
C ILE A 55 -2.24 -1.57 5.36
N VAL A 56 -3.30 -0.81 5.20
CA VAL A 56 -4.17 -0.35 6.27
C VAL A 56 -5.55 -0.92 6.03
N ASP A 57 -6.13 -1.53 7.05
CA ASP A 57 -7.51 -2.02 6.99
C ASP A 57 -8.46 -0.83 6.79
N SER A 58 -9.33 -0.90 5.79
CA SER A 58 -10.30 0.17 5.46
C SER A 58 -11.28 0.40 6.61
N HIS A 59 -11.47 -0.61 7.46
CA HIS A 59 -12.31 -0.53 8.65
C HIS A 59 -11.55 -0.11 9.91
N SER A 60 -10.23 0.12 9.84
CA SER A 60 -9.51 0.69 10.97
C SER A 60 -9.74 2.20 11.02
N PRO A 61 -10.42 2.74 12.04
CA PRO A 61 -10.49 4.18 12.26
C PRO A 61 -9.12 4.64 12.78
N ALA A 62 -8.14 4.74 11.88
CA ALA A 62 -6.85 5.30 12.20
C ALA A 62 -7.00 6.83 12.35
N ARG A 63 -7.41 7.23 13.56
CA ARG A 63 -7.11 8.54 14.15
C ARG A 63 -7.49 9.75 13.28
N LEU A 64 -8.80 9.96 13.11
CA LEU A 64 -9.34 11.33 13.12
C LEU A 64 -9.25 11.87 14.56
N GLY A 65 -8.04 12.18 14.98
CA GLY A 65 -7.71 12.69 16.31
C GLY A 65 -6.95 13.99 16.20
N ARG A 66 -7.56 15.00 15.57
CA ARG A 66 -7.33 16.40 15.93
C ARG A 66 -7.58 16.51 17.44
N GLY A 67 -6.51 16.59 18.21
CA GLY A 67 -6.54 16.67 19.66
C GLY A 67 -5.69 17.83 20.17
N LYS A 68 -6.20 19.05 19.95
CA LYS A 68 -5.76 20.36 20.45
C LYS A 68 -4.41 20.91 20.00
#